data_AF-A0A0B4D3P4-F1
#
_entry.id   AF-A0A0B4D3P4-F1
#
_cell.length_a   1.000
_cell.length_b   1.000
_cell.length_c   1.000
_cell.angle_alpha   90.00
_cell.angle_beta   90.00
_cell.angle_gamma   90.00
#
_symmetry.space_group_name_H-M   'P 1'
#
loop_
_entity.id
_entity.type
_entity.pdbx_description
1 polymer ?
#
loop_
_entity_poly.entity_id
_entity_poly.type
_entity_poly.pdbx_seq_one_letter_code
_entity_poly.pdbx_strand_id
1 'polypeptide(L)' 'MGKLATTHNQKMIDEKYDFIEQWLPARYTSSVNLILKEDARTPEYIRQVKNEKMYDEKVIDALYKVALLNKLQVET' A
#
# COMPACT_ATOMS: atom_id res chain seq x y z
N MET A 1 33.81 5.17 -1.90
CA MET A 1 32.87 4.03 -2.02
C MET A 1 31.47 4.55 -1.70
N GLY A 2 30.69 4.91 -2.71
CA GLY A 2 29.35 5.48 -2.51
C GLY A 2 28.35 4.76 -3.39
N LYS A 3 27.84 3.61 -2.94
CA LYS A 3 26.83 2.79 -3.64
C LYS A 3 26.26 1.72 -2.69
N LEU A 4 25.85 2.12 -1.49
CA LEU A 4 25.22 1.18 -0.52
C LEU A 4 23.93 1.72 0.10
N ALA A 5 23.72 3.04 0.11
CA ALA A 5 22.51 3.65 0.67
C ALA A 5 21.26 3.43 -0.20
N THR A 6 21.41 3.31 -1.52
CA THR A 6 20.26 3.23 -2.45
C THR A 6 19.55 1.88 -2.42
N THR A 7 20.29 0.78 -2.16
CA THR A 7 19.73 -0.58 -2.15
C THR A 7 18.90 -0.85 -0.90
N HIS A 8 19.24 -0.22 0.23
CA HIS A 8 18.55 -0.42 1.51
C HIS A 8 17.13 0.20 1.48
N ASN A 9 17.01 1.39 0.89
CA ASN A 9 15.70 2.03 0.74
C ASN A 9 14.79 1.28 -0.24
N GLN A 10 15.33 0.69 -1.31
CA GLN A 10 14.54 -0.11 -2.24
C GLN A 10 14.00 -1.38 -1.58
N LYS A 11 14.79 -2.07 -0.74
CA LYS A 11 14.31 -3.24 0.01
C LYS A 11 13.17 -2.90 0.96
N MET A 12 13.29 -1.81 1.72
CA MET A 12 12.24 -1.38 2.65
C MET A 12 10.92 -1.03 1.95
N ILE A 13 11.00 -0.46 0.74
CA ILE A 13 9.81 -0.19 -0.08
C ILE A 13 9.20 -1.51 -0.54
N ASP A 14 10.00 -2.46 -1.03
CA ASP A 14 9.50 -3.77 -1.48
C ASP A 14 8.85 -4.55 -0.34
N GLU A 15 9.42 -4.55 0.88
CA GLU A 15 8.81 -5.18 2.06
C GLU A 15 7.46 -4.56 2.44
N LYS A 16 7.31 -3.24 2.30
CA LYS A 16 6.02 -2.56 2.49
C LYS A 16 5.00 -3.02 1.46
N TYR A 17 5.38 -3.15 0.20
CA TYR A 17 4.49 -3.63 -0.85
C TYR A 17 4.13 -5.10 -0.64
N ASP A 18 5.08 -5.95 -0.28
CA ASP A 18 4.85 -7.37 0.01
C ASP A 18 3.85 -7.54 1.17
N PHE A 19 4.00 -6.75 2.24
CA PHE A 19 3.02 -6.70 3.33
C PHE A 19 1.63 -6.24 2.86
N ILE A 20 1.58 -5.18 2.04
CA ILE A 20 0.33 -4.71 1.44
C ILE A 20 -0.30 -5.83 0.64
N GLU A 21 0.43 -6.52 -0.23
CA GLU A 21 -0.11 -7.61 -1.06
C GLU A 21 -0.60 -8.80 -0.23
N GLN A 22 0.16 -9.19 0.80
CA GLN A 22 -0.17 -10.33 1.65
C GLN A 22 -1.42 -10.09 2.49
N TRP A 23 -1.59 -8.87 3.01
CA TRP A 23 -2.66 -8.53 3.93
C TRP A 23 -3.77 -7.67 3.32
N LEU A 24 -3.71 -7.34 2.03
CA LEU A 24 -4.80 -6.62 1.37
C LEU A 24 -6.04 -7.52 1.27
N PRO A 25 -7.20 -7.08 1.77
CA PRO A 25 -8.45 -7.80 1.56
C PRO A 25 -8.90 -7.68 0.10
N ALA A 26 -9.60 -8.67 -0.46
CA ALA A 26 -10.07 -8.64 -1.85
C ALA A 26 -10.91 -7.40 -2.22
N ARG A 27 -11.58 -6.78 -1.23
CA ARG A 27 -12.37 -5.53 -1.38
C ARG A 27 -11.67 -4.31 -0.77
N TYR A 28 -10.38 -4.16 -1.04
CA TYR A 28 -9.59 -3.06 -0.48
C TYR A 28 -9.90 -1.69 -1.06
N THR A 29 -10.38 -1.58 -2.30
CA THR A 29 -10.59 -0.28 -2.96
C THR A 29 -11.61 0.60 -2.23
N SER A 30 -12.67 0.00 -1.68
CA SER A 30 -13.65 0.71 -0.86
C SER A 30 -13.03 1.20 0.45
N SER A 31 -12.26 0.34 1.13
CA SER A 31 -11.56 0.69 2.37
C SER A 31 -10.51 1.78 2.16
N VAL A 32 -9.76 1.72 1.05
CA VAL A 32 -8.79 2.75 0.67
C VAL A 32 -9.48 4.08 0.42
N ASN A 33 -10.62 4.09 -0.30
CA ASN A 33 -11.40 5.30 -0.50
C ASN A 33 -11.99 5.85 0.80
N LEU A 34 -12.36 5.00 1.76
CA LEU A 34 -12.79 5.45 3.09
C LEU A 34 -11.65 6.13 3.87
N ILE A 35 -10.39 5.70 3.68
CA ILE A 35 -9.22 6.34 4.30
C ILE A 35 -8.87 7.64 3.59
N LEU A 36 -8.90 7.66 2.26
CA LEU A 36 -8.59 8.83 1.44
C LEU A 36 -9.65 9.94 1.54
N LYS A 37 -10.90 9.59 1.88
CA LYS A 37 -12.04 10.51 2.03
C LYS A 37 -12.19 11.45 0.84
N GLU A 38 -11.77 12.72 0.99
CA GLU A 38 -11.88 13.76 -0.04
C GLU A 38 -10.91 13.55 -1.20
N ASP A 39 -9.84 12.78 -0.99
CA ASP A 39 -8.86 12.39 -2.02
C ASP A 39 -9.18 11.01 -2.62
N ALA A 40 -10.44 10.56 -2.51
CA ALA A 40 -10.86 9.26 -3.03
C ALA A 40 -10.49 9.13 -4.52
N ARG A 41 -9.79 8.04 -4.83
CA ARG A 41 -9.34 7.74 -6.18
C ARG A 41 -10.23 6.69 -6.81
N THR A 42 -10.18 6.61 -8.13
CA THR A 42 -10.85 5.52 -8.81
C THR A 42 -10.23 4.18 -8.38
N PRO A 43 -11.04 3.12 -8.23
CA PRO A 43 -10.52 1.80 -7.89
C PRO A 43 -9.47 1.31 -8.90
N GLU A 44 -9.60 1.74 -10.16
CA GLU A 44 -8.63 1.50 -11.23
C GLU A 44 -7.29 2.16 -10.94
N TYR A 45 -7.27 3.44 -10.53
CA TYR A 45 -6.04 4.13 -10.15
C TYR A 45 -5.37 3.48 -8.94
N ILE A 46 -6.13 3.04 -7.93
CA ILE A 46 -5.58 2.35 -6.75
C ILE A 46 -4.94 1.00 -7.16
N ARG A 47 -5.58 0.26 -8.07
CA ARG A 47 -5.01 -0.97 -8.64
C ARG A 47 -3.75 -0.70 -9.43
N GLN A 48 -3.74 0.40 -10.18
CA GLN A 48 -2.60 0.83 -10.98
C GLN A 48 -1.42 1.20 -10.08
N VAL A 49 -1.66 1.99 -9.02
CA VAL A 49 -0.62 2.34 -8.02
C VAL A 49 0.00 1.08 -7.39
N LYS A 50 -0.82 0.10 -7.03
CA LYS A 50 -0.35 -1.19 -6.51
C LYS A 50 0.50 -1.96 -7.54
N ASN A 51 -0.03 -2.16 -8.75
CA ASN A 51 0.61 -3.02 -9.76
C ASN A 51 1.85 -2.38 -10.39
N GLU A 52 1.80 -1.09 -10.67
CA GLU A 52 2.91 -0.33 -11.26
C GLU A 52 3.88 0.22 -10.21
N LYS A 53 3.66 -0.06 -8.91
CA LYS A 53 4.43 0.47 -7.79
C LYS A 53 4.63 1.99 -7.91
N MET A 54 3.58 2.71 -8.33
CA MET A 54 3.66 4.16 -8.50
C MET A 54 3.91 4.83 -7.16
N TYR A 55 4.75 5.87 -7.17
CA TYR A 55 5.11 6.61 -5.96
C TYR A 55 4.00 7.61 -5.58
N ASP A 56 2.87 7.09 -5.13
CA ASP A 56 1.75 7.88 -4.60
C ASP A 56 1.64 7.62 -3.09
N GLU A 57 2.34 8.44 -2.30
CA GLU A 57 2.46 8.25 -0.85
C GLU A 57 1.09 8.15 -0.15
N LYS A 58 0.11 8.92 -0.59
CA LYS A 58 -1.25 8.90 -0.03
C LYS A 58 -1.93 7.56 -0.27
N VAL A 59 -1.87 7.06 -1.50
CA VAL A 59 -2.51 5.79 -1.86
C VAL A 59 -1.77 4.61 -1.22
N ILE A 60 -0.43 4.64 -1.19
CA ILE A 60 0.39 3.61 -0.53
C ILE A 60 0.11 3.58 0.98
N ASP A 61 0.07 4.75 1.65
CA ASP A 61 -0.24 4.83 3.08
C ASP A 61 -1.66 4.32 3.38
N ALA A 62 -2.64 4.66 2.54
CA ALA A 62 -3.99 4.15 2.66
C ALA A 62 -4.04 2.63 2.46
N LEU A 63 -3.37 2.09 1.43
CA LEU A 63 -3.24 0.66 1.18
C LEU A 63 -2.62 -0.07 2.38
N TYR A 64 -1.54 0.48 2.93
CA TYR A 64 -0.86 -0.06 4.10
C TYR A 64 -1.75 -0.06 5.36
N LYS A 65 -2.49 1.01 5.60
CA LYS A 65 -3.46 1.07 6.71
C LYS A 65 -4.58 0.05 6.55
N VAL A 66 -5.11 -0.14 5.34
CA VAL A 66 -6.12 -1.19 5.09
C VAL A 66 -5.55 -2.58 5.34
N ALA A 67 -4.34 -2.85 4.88
CA ALA A 67 -3.64 -4.11 5.12
C ALA A 67 -3.42 -4.37 6.62
N LEU A 68 -2.97 -3.35 7.38
CA LEU A 68 -2.82 -3.42 8.83
C LEU A 68 -4.14 -3.72 9.54
N LEU A 69 -5.22 -3.02 9.17
CA LEU A 69 -6.54 -3.25 9.75
C LEU A 69 -7.06 -4.66 9.48
N ASN A 70 -6.86 -5.16 8.25
CA ASN A 70 -7.24 -6.52 7.89
C ASN A 70 -6.42 -7.55 8.67
N LYS A 71 -5.10 -7.36 8.79
CA LYS A 71 -4.23 -8.21 9.62
C LYS A 71 -4.72 -8.27 11.07
N LEU A 72 -4.99 -7.11 11.68
CA LEU A 72 -5.53 -7.01 13.04
C LEU A 72 -6.87 -7.73 13.19
N GLN A 73 -7.76 -7.63 12.20
CA GLN A 73 -9.05 -8.32 12.20
C GLN A 73 -8.93 -9.84 12.03
N VAL A 74 -7.95 -10.33 11.26
CA VAL A 74 -7.73 -11.76 11.05
C VAL A 74 -7.02 -12.42 12.24
N GLU A 75 -6.18 -11.67 12.95
CA GLU A 75 -5.46 -12.14 14.14
C GLU A 75 -6.27 -12.04 15.45
N THR A 76 -7.43 -11.37 15.45
CA THR A 76 -8.34 -11.23 16.61
C THR A 76 -9.45 -12.27 16.56
#